data_AF-A0ABD5KE80-F1
#
_entry.id   AF-A0ABD5KE80-F1
#
_cell.length_a   1.000
_cell.length_b   1.000
_cell.length_c   1.000
_cell.angle_alpha   90.00
_cell.angle_beta   90.00
_cell.angle_gamma   90.00
#
_symmetry.space_group_name_H-M   'P 1'
#
loop_
_entity.id
_entity.type
_entity.pdbx_description
1 polymer ?
#
loop_
_entity_poly.entity_id
_entity_poly.type
_entity_poly.pdbx_seq_one_letter_code
_entity_poly.pdbx_strand_id
1 'polypeptide(L)'
;MSWFFLILAGLFEVGGVIFLKLSDGFTKLKHTLMFAMFLALSFIFLSLSLREIPISIGYGIWTGIGASGSVLLGMYVFKEPKNAKKLAIVSGIIVSIVGLKLVS
;
A
#
# COMPACT_ATOMS: atom_id res chain seq x y z
N MET A 1 -10.41 -9.49 13.83
CA MET A 1 -9.27 -10.06 13.07
C MET A 1 -9.10 -9.40 11.70
N SER A 2 -10.19 -9.00 11.02
CA SER A 2 -10.14 -8.31 9.72
C SER A 2 -9.25 -7.07 9.64
N TRP A 3 -9.16 -6.27 10.70
CA TRP A 3 -8.25 -5.11 10.75
C TRP A 3 -6.77 -5.49 10.67
N PHE A 4 -6.38 -6.63 11.23
CA PHE A 4 -5.00 -7.12 11.12
C PHE A 4 -4.69 -7.55 9.69
N PHE A 5 -5.62 -8.26 9.03
CA PHE A 5 -5.48 -8.60 7.62
C PHE A 5 -5.43 -7.37 6.73
N LEU A 6 -6.17 -6.31 7.06
CA LEU A 6 -6.14 -5.05 6.32
C LEU A 6 -4.75 -4.38 6.35
N ILE A 7 -4.14 -4.31 7.53
CA ILE A 7 -2.78 -3.78 7.69
C ILE A 7 -1.78 -4.66 6.95
N LEU A 8 -1.93 -5.98 7.07
CA LEU A 8 -1.06 -6.94 6.39
C LEU A 8 -1.18 -6.81 4.86
N ALA A 9 -2.39 -6.65 4.34
CA ALA A 9 -2.65 -6.40 2.93
C ALA A 9 -1.91 -5.16 2.43
N GLY A 10 -2.00 -4.04 3.17
CA GLY A 10 -1.27 -2.82 2.82
C GLY A 10 0.25 -3.01 2.84
N LEU A 11 0.81 -3.75 3.80
CA LEU A 11 2.25 -4.05 3.84
C LEU A 11 2.70 -4.91 2.64
N PHE A 12 1.91 -5.91 2.25
CA PHE A 12 2.17 -6.70 1.05
C PHE A 12 2.08 -5.86 -0.23
N GLU A 13 1.15 -4.92 -0.30
CA GLU A 13 1.06 -3.98 -1.42
C GLU A 13 2.32 -3.13 -1.54
N VAL A 14 2.77 -2.54 -0.43
CA VAL A 14 4.01 -1.74 -0.37
C VAL A 14 5.22 -2.57 -0.83
N GLY A 15 5.34 -3.82 -0.38
CA GLY A 15 6.36 -4.75 -0.87
C GLY A 15 6.25 -5.02 -2.37
N GLY A 16 5.02 -5.22 -2.87
CA GLY A 16 4.73 -5.37 -4.29
C GLY A 16 5.22 -4.18 -5.11
N VAL A 17 4.93 -2.94 -4.70
CA VAL A 17 5.35 -1.73 -5.42
C VAL A 17 6.88 -1.63 -5.56
N ILE A 18 7.64 -2.10 -4.56
CA ILE A 18 9.10 -2.17 -4.65
C ILE A 18 9.52 -3.14 -5.75
N PHE A 19 8.96 -4.35 -5.76
CA PHE A 19 9.28 -5.35 -6.78
C PHE A 19 8.82 -4.92 -8.17
N LEU A 20 7.72 -4.18 -8.28
CA LEU A 20 7.28 -3.56 -9.53
C LEU A 20 8.34 -2.59 -10.06
N LYS A 21 8.87 -1.71 -9.20
CA LYS A 21 9.95 -0.78 -9.60
C LYS A 21 11.24 -1.53 -9.96
N LEU A 22 11.59 -2.59 -9.23
CA LEU A 22 12.76 -3.43 -9.49
C LEU A 22 12.62 -4.31 -10.74
N SER A 23 11.39 -4.59 -11.18
CA SER A 23 11.11 -5.37 -12.39
C SER A 23 11.55 -4.68 -13.67
N ASP A 24 11.80 -3.36 -13.61
CA ASP A 24 12.23 -2.53 -14.73
C ASP A 24 11.27 -2.67 -15.93
N GLY A 25 9.98 -2.40 -15.68
CA GLY A 25 8.94 -2.55 -16.70
C GLY A 25 8.67 -4.01 -17.07
N PHE A 26 8.74 -4.93 -16.10
CA PHE A 26 8.57 -6.38 -16.26
C PHE A 26 9.68 -7.13 -17.00
N THR A 27 10.79 -6.45 -17.34
CA THR A 27 11.95 -7.05 -18.01
C THR A 27 12.63 -8.13 -17.15
N LYS A 28 12.65 -7.96 -15.81
CA LYS A 28 13.29 -8.91 -14.89
C LYS A 28 12.28 -9.91 -14.31
N LEU A 29 12.20 -11.09 -14.94
CA LEU A 29 11.24 -12.15 -14.60
C LEU A 29 11.15 -12.49 -13.10
N LYS A 30 12.30 -12.56 -12.41
CA LYS A 30 12.35 -12.84 -10.95
C LYS A 30 11.59 -11.79 -10.13
N HIS A 31 11.77 -10.51 -10.43
CA HIS A 31 11.11 -9.42 -9.71
C HIS A 31 9.64 -9.31 -10.11
N THR A 32 9.30 -9.60 -11.37
CA THR A 32 7.91 -9.71 -11.83
C THR A 32 7.13 -10.80 -11.09
N LEU A 33 7.74 -11.98 -10.90
CA LEU A 33 7.13 -13.07 -10.13
C LEU A 33 6.92 -12.69 -8.66
N MET A 34 7.91 -12.02 -8.05
CA MET A 34 7.78 -11.51 -6.68
C MET A 34 6.68 -10.46 -6.59
N PHE A 35 6.61 -9.51 -7.54
CA PHE A 35 5.51 -8.54 -7.60
C PHE A 35 4.15 -9.23 -7.67
N ALA A 36 3.97 -10.20 -8.56
CA ALA A 36 2.71 -10.93 -8.71
C ALA A 36 2.35 -11.68 -7.42
N MET A 37 3.31 -12.32 -6.75
CA MET A 37 3.09 -13.01 -5.48
C MET A 37 2.67 -12.04 -4.37
N PHE A 38 3.37 -10.92 -4.20
CA PHE A 38 3.04 -9.92 -3.19
C PHE A 38 1.67 -9.27 -3.46
N LEU A 39 1.38 -8.97 -4.72
CA LEU A 39 0.09 -8.41 -5.12
C LEU A 39 -1.05 -9.40 -4.86
N ALA A 40 -0.88 -10.67 -5.21
CA ALA A 40 -1.87 -11.72 -4.94
C ALA A 40 -2.13 -11.88 -3.43
N LEU A 41 -1.08 -11.95 -2.62
CA LEU A 41 -1.18 -11.99 -1.15
C LEU A 41 -1.92 -10.77 -0.60
N SER A 42 -1.56 -9.57 -1.07
CA SER A 42 -2.25 -8.32 -0.68
C SER A 42 -3.75 -8.40 -0.96
N PHE A 43 -4.15 -8.80 -2.17
CA PHE A 43 -5.56 -8.90 -2.54
C PHE A 43 -6.31 -9.99 -1.75
N ILE A 44 -5.66 -11.10 -1.41
CA ILE A 44 -6.26 -12.15 -0.57
C ILE A 44 -6.56 -11.59 0.83
N PHE A 45 -5.59 -10.92 1.46
CA PHE A 45 -5.79 -10.33 2.79
C PHE A 45 -6.81 -9.19 2.78
N LEU A 46 -6.82 -8.38 1.71
CA LEU A 46 -7.84 -7.36 1.51
C LEU A 46 -9.23 -8.00 1.42
N SER A 47 -9.40 -9.01 0.57
CA SER A 47 -10.66 -9.74 0.42
C SER A 47 -11.16 -10.33 1.74
N LEU A 48 -10.25 -10.89 2.55
CA LEU A 48 -10.58 -11.38 3.90
C LEU A 48 -11.04 -10.26 4.83
N SER A 49 -10.38 -9.09 4.79
CA SER A 49 -10.76 -7.94 5.63
C SER A 49 -12.12 -7.34 5.25
N LEU A 50 -12.46 -7.37 3.96
CA LEU A 50 -13.71 -6.83 3.41
C LEU A 50 -14.94 -7.68 3.75
N ARG A 51 -14.76 -8.87 4.35
CA ARG A 51 -15.89 -9.67 4.85
C ARG A 51 -16.56 -9.04 6.06
N GLU A 52 -15.80 -8.32 6.89
CA GLU A 52 -16.32 -7.66 8.09
C GLU A 52 -16.30 -6.12 7.97
N ILE A 53 -15.39 -5.56 7.14
CA ILE A 53 -15.20 -4.12 7.02
C ILE A 53 -15.90 -3.61 5.74
N PRO A 54 -16.70 -2.52 5.82
CA PRO A 54 -17.28 -1.88 4.65
C PRO A 54 -16.20 -1.50 3.62
N ILE A 55 -16.49 -1.73 2.35
CA ILE A 55 -15.53 -1.52 1.25
C ILE A 55 -14.98 -0.09 1.22
N SER A 56 -15.81 0.93 1.53
CA SER A 56 -15.40 2.33 1.58
C SER A 56 -14.28 2.58 2.61
N ILE A 57 -14.34 1.89 3.76
CA ILE A 57 -13.34 2.01 4.83
C ILE A 57 -12.13 1.13 4.50
N GLY A 58 -12.37 -0.14 4.17
CA GLY A 58 -11.31 -1.11 3.92
C GLY A 58 -10.43 -0.72 2.74
N TYR A 59 -11.02 -0.43 1.59
CA TYR A 59 -10.28 -0.06 0.39
C TYR A 59 -9.54 1.26 0.55
N GLY A 60 -10.16 2.25 1.22
CA GLY A 60 -9.54 3.53 1.52
C GLY A 60 -8.30 3.39 2.40
N ILE A 61 -8.37 2.58 3.45
CA ILE A 61 -7.21 2.34 4.33
C ILE A 61 -6.12 1.56 3.62
N TRP A 62 -6.48 0.52 2.87
CA TRP A 62 -5.54 -0.27 2.08
C TRP A 62 -4.74 0.61 1.11
N THR A 63 -5.42 1.41 0.28
CA THR A 63 -4.77 2.36 -0.63
C THR A 63 -3.95 3.42 0.10
N GLY A 64 -4.37 3.87 1.29
CA GLY A 64 -3.59 4.78 2.13
C GLY A 64 -2.27 4.23 2.58
N ILE A 65 -2.28 3.00 3.09
CA ILE A 65 -1.07 2.29 3.53
C ILE A 65 -0.17 2.04 2.33
N GLY A 66 -0.72 1.56 1.21
CA GLY A 66 -0.01 1.37 -0.06
C GLY A 66 0.68 2.63 -0.54
N ALA A 67 -0.05 3.74 -0.64
CA ALA A 67 0.47 5.02 -1.13
C ALA A 67 1.54 5.61 -0.20
N SER A 68 1.24 5.70 1.10
CA SER A 68 2.17 6.28 2.08
C SER A 68 3.44 5.44 2.24
N GLY A 69 3.30 4.13 2.37
CA GLY A 69 4.43 3.20 2.47
C GLY A 69 5.30 3.19 1.22
N SER A 70 4.70 3.25 0.03
CA SER A 70 5.44 3.33 -1.24
C SER A 70 6.24 4.62 -1.36
N VAL A 71 5.69 5.76 -0.92
CA VAL A 71 6.45 7.03 -0.93
C VAL A 71 7.60 7.01 0.07
N LEU A 72 7.37 6.49 1.28
CA LEU A 72 8.41 6.38 2.30
C LEU A 72 9.55 5.44 1.86
N LEU A 73 9.20 4.27 1.31
CA LEU A 73 10.21 3.35 0.77
C LEU A 73 10.85 3.85 -0.53
N GLY A 74 10.13 4.62 -1.35
CA GLY A 74 10.70 5.40 -2.46
C GLY A 74 11.89 6.26 -2.00
N MET A 75 11.68 7.00 -0.92
CA MET A 75 12.72 7.88 -0.35
C MET A 75 13.87 7.10 0.30
N TYR A 76 13.59 5.99 0.99
CA TYR A 76 14.60 5.21 1.71
C TYR A 76 15.40 4.25 0.82
N VAL A 77 14.70 3.47 -0.01
CA VAL A 77 15.29 2.39 -0.82
C VAL A 77 15.81 2.94 -2.15
N PHE A 78 15.02 3.76 -2.83
CA PHE A 78 15.37 4.29 -4.16
C PHE A 78 16.07 5.66 -4.10
N LYS A 79 16.33 6.17 -2.89
CA LYS A 79 16.96 7.47 -2.62
C LYS A 79 16.30 8.62 -3.39
N GLU A 80 15.00 8.54 -3.62
CA GLU A 80 14.25 9.63 -4.24
C GLU A 80 14.37 10.92 -3.41
N PRO A 81 14.38 12.10 -4.05
CA PRO A 81 14.53 13.37 -3.35
C PRO A 81 13.43 13.54 -2.30
N LYS A 82 13.87 13.77 -1.06
CA LYS A 82 13.00 14.03 0.10
C LYS A 82 12.39 15.42 -0.03
N ASN A 83 11.30 15.52 -0.78
CA ASN A 83 10.58 16.77 -0.93
C ASN A 83 9.57 16.93 0.22
N ALA A 84 9.78 17.94 1.09
CA ALA A 84 8.90 18.23 2.21
C ALA A 84 7.43 18.45 1.78
N LYS A 85 7.21 19.00 0.57
CA LYS A 85 5.86 19.15 -0.01
C LYS A 85 5.21 17.80 -0.33
N LYS A 86 5.98 16.82 -0.83
CA LYS A 86 5.50 15.45 -1.11
C LYS A 86 5.10 14.78 0.20
N LEU A 87 5.88 14.95 1.26
CA LEU A 87 5.57 14.42 2.59
C LEU A 87 4.28 15.03 3.17
N ALA A 88 4.11 16.35 3.05
CA ALA A 88 2.91 17.04 3.52
C ALA A 88 1.62 16.55 2.84
N ILE A 89 1.67 16.31 1.52
CA ILE A 89 0.52 15.75 0.80
C ILE A 89 0.25 14.29 1.20
N VAL A 90 1.29 13.47 1.36
CA VAL A 90 1.13 12.09 1.85
C VAL A 90 0.53 12.05 3.24
N SER A 91 0.94 12.93 4.15
CA SER A 91 0.29 13.04 5.47
C SER A 91 -1.18 13.45 5.35
N GLY A 92 -1.52 14.31 4.38
CA GLY A 92 -2.91 14.66 4.08
C GLY A 92 -3.75 13.45 3.65
N ILE A 93 -3.20 12.54 2.85
CA ILE A 93 -3.89 11.28 2.48
C ILE A 93 -4.20 10.46 3.72
N ILE A 94 -3.22 10.30 4.62
CA ILE A 94 -3.41 9.55 5.88
C ILE A 94 -4.51 10.21 6.72
N VAL A 95 -4.47 11.54 6.88
CA VAL A 95 -5.48 12.29 7.65
C VAL A 95 -6.88 12.12 7.06
N SER A 96 -7.03 12.21 5.74
CA SER A 96 -8.33 12.02 5.07
C SER A 96 -8.89 10.62 5.29
N ILE A 97 -8.05 9.59 5.27
CA ILE A 97 -8.45 8.20 5.48
C ILE A 97 -8.86 7.94 6.93
N VAL A 98 -8.08 8.47 7.88
CA VAL A 98 -8.43 8.42 9.30
C VAL A 98 -9.75 9.17 9.54
N GLY A 99 -9.93 10.33 8.92
CA GLY A 99 -11.19 11.08 8.95
C GLY A 99 -12.36 10.27 8.40
N LEU A 100 -12.18 9.56 7.29
CA LEU A 100 -13.21 8.70 6.70
C LEU A 100 -13.64 7.59 7.67
N LYS A 101 -12.68 6.97 8.36
CA LYS A 101 -12.92 5.96 9.41
C LYS A 101 -13.62 6.53 10.66
N LEU A 102 -13.45 7.81 10.96
CA LEU A 102 -14.08 8.44 12.12
C LEU A 102 -15.55 8.81 11.85
N VAL A 103 -15.93 8.97 10.58
CA VAL A 103 -17.27 9.40 10.17
C VAL A 103 -18.15 8.23 9.69
N SER A 104 -17.56 7.06 9.39
CA SER A 104 -18.26 5.82 8.99
C SER A 104 -18.25 4.79 10.11
#